data_AF-A0A9W6GFI1-F1
#
_entry.id   AF-A0A9W6GFI1-F1
#
_cell.length_a   1.000
_cell.length_b   1.000
_cell.length_c   1.000
_cell.angle_alpha   90.00
_cell.angle_beta   90.00
_cell.angle_gamma   90.00
#
_symmetry.space_group_name_H-M   'P 1'
#
loop_
_entity.id
_entity.type
_entity.pdbx_description
1 polymer ?
#
loop_
_entity_poly.entity_id
_entity_poly.type
_entity_poly.pdbx_seq_one_letter_code
_entity_poly.pdbx_strand_id
1 'polypeptide(L)'
;MKALLAKEEKSWIDSVIKEEEIEKYMESERDFINDEEIKEKLRQNQNPEPSRIRDILQKSLSIETLLPDETAALLNLKDPELWQEVFDIAAKVKKKVYDNRIVTFAPLYCGNLCVNNCVYCGFRRDNHVIKRRVLTLEEVRKEAEVLAGEIGHKRLIVVYGEHPMTGAHYIRDTIETIYSVKVKTKNGYGQIRRVNVNAAPMSIDELKMLKEVGIGTYQVFQETYHHDTYTKLHPKGTIKHHYQWRLYCHHRALEAGVDDVALGVLFGLYDWRFEVMGLLYHSRDLEKHFGIGPHTISFPRLEPAANTPFVQETKYKVSDEDFKKLIAVIRLSVPYTGMILTAREPAHIRREIIASGMVTQTDASTKIGIGAYSDRYTSQELERQQFEIGDPRSLDEVIRELAEMGFITSFCTAGYRCGRTGDRIMTLLKTGKEAVFCKLNAVLTFREWLDDFASEETKKAGERVIQKELEELKARVPHKVYNKLIEYYGRIKNGERDLYF
;
A
#
# COMPACT_ATOMS: atom_id res chain seq x y z
N MET A 1 -31.66 -11.21 -13.20
CA MET A 1 -32.28 -11.93 -12.06
C MET A 1 -31.30 -11.79 -10.89
N LYS A 2 -31.63 -11.07 -9.80
CA LYS A 2 -30.70 -10.92 -8.66
C LYS A 2 -30.45 -12.31 -8.07
N ALA A 3 -29.20 -12.75 -7.97
CA ALA A 3 -28.87 -14.00 -7.32
C ALA A 3 -29.28 -13.89 -5.84
N LEU A 4 -30.12 -14.81 -5.38
CA LEU A 4 -30.45 -14.91 -3.96
C LEU A 4 -29.23 -15.46 -3.24
N LEU A 5 -28.74 -14.72 -2.23
CA LEU A 5 -27.69 -15.22 -1.33
C LEU A 5 -28.14 -16.53 -0.68
N ALA A 6 -27.21 -17.48 -0.56
CA ALA A 6 -27.44 -18.72 0.16
C ALA A 6 -27.77 -18.44 1.64
N LYS A 7 -28.48 -19.36 2.30
CA LYS A 7 -28.88 -19.20 3.71
C LYS A 7 -27.66 -18.99 4.63
N GLU A 8 -26.59 -19.72 4.37
CA GLU A 8 -25.33 -19.64 5.11
C GLU A 8 -24.64 -18.29 4.92
N GLU A 9 -24.63 -17.75 3.70
CA GLU A 9 -24.08 -16.41 3.41
C GLU A 9 -24.85 -15.32 4.15
N LYS A 10 -26.18 -15.40 4.19
CA LYS A 10 -27.00 -14.43 4.94
C LYS A 10 -26.72 -14.50 6.43
N SER A 11 -26.71 -15.70 7.01
CA SER A 11 -26.39 -15.90 8.42
C SER A 11 -25.00 -15.37 8.77
N TRP A 12 -24.03 -15.52 7.87
CA TRP A 12 -22.69 -14.97 8.05
C TRP A 12 -22.71 -13.44 7.98
N ILE A 13 -23.36 -12.84 6.96
CA ILE A 13 -23.50 -11.38 6.82
C ILE A 13 -24.06 -10.74 8.09
N ASP A 14 -25.09 -11.34 8.67
CA ASP A 14 -25.76 -10.84 9.88
C ASP A 14 -24.87 -10.92 11.14
N SER A 15 -23.74 -11.64 11.08
CA SER A 15 -22.79 -11.84 12.19
C SER A 15 -21.47 -11.05 12.06
N VAL A 16 -21.19 -10.44 10.91
CA VAL A 16 -19.89 -9.81 10.65
C VAL A 16 -19.73 -8.50 11.41
N ILE A 17 -20.77 -7.67 11.46
CA ILE A 17 -20.70 -6.34 12.07
C ILE A 17 -20.93 -6.48 13.57
N LYS A 18 -20.01 -5.93 14.35
CA LYS A 18 -20.07 -5.86 15.81
C LYS A 18 -20.09 -4.39 16.24
N GLU A 19 -21.26 -3.87 16.59
CA GLU A 19 -21.46 -2.45 16.91
C GLU A 19 -20.62 -2.02 18.12
N GLU A 20 -20.47 -2.89 19.12
CA GLU A 20 -19.66 -2.65 20.30
C GLU A 20 -18.16 -2.45 19.99
N GLU A 21 -17.69 -2.97 18.85
CA GLU A 21 -16.33 -2.76 18.35
C GLU A 21 -16.19 -1.49 17.48
N ILE A 22 -17.25 -0.69 17.36
CA ILE A 22 -17.29 0.61 16.68
C ILE A 22 -17.53 1.74 17.69
N GLU A 23 -18.62 1.64 18.46
CA GLU A 23 -19.16 2.73 19.30
C GLU A 23 -18.12 3.29 20.28
N LYS A 24 -17.22 2.44 20.79
CA LYS A 24 -16.17 2.82 21.73
C LYS A 24 -15.15 3.84 21.20
N TYR A 25 -15.05 4.02 19.89
CA TYR A 25 -14.17 5.02 19.26
C TYR A 25 -14.91 6.30 18.87
N MET A 26 -16.24 6.29 18.93
CA MET A 26 -17.06 7.41 18.49
C MET A 26 -17.21 8.45 19.61
N GLU A 27 -17.21 9.72 19.24
CA GLU A 27 -17.45 10.82 20.17
C GLU A 27 -18.85 11.39 19.92
N SER A 28 -19.70 11.36 20.95
CA SER A 28 -21.09 11.87 20.86
C SER A 28 -21.88 11.25 19.69
N GLU A 29 -21.80 9.93 19.54
CA GLU A 29 -22.51 9.15 18.50
C GLU A 29 -22.19 9.56 17.05
N ARG A 30 -21.09 10.27 16.83
CA ARG A 30 -20.62 10.66 15.50
C ARG A 30 -19.25 10.07 15.21
N ASP A 31 -19.01 9.78 13.93
CA ASP A 31 -17.66 9.45 13.50
C ASP A 31 -16.79 10.69 13.29
N PHE A 32 -15.47 10.47 13.22
CA PHE A 32 -14.47 11.53 13.14
C PHE A 32 -14.41 12.23 11.77
N ILE A 33 -15.21 11.80 10.77
CA ILE A 33 -15.28 12.44 9.46
C ILE A 33 -16.50 13.37 9.43
N ASN A 34 -16.24 14.68 9.41
CA ASN A 34 -17.29 15.67 9.28
C ASN A 34 -17.28 16.28 7.87
N ASP A 35 -18.24 15.88 7.04
CA ASP A 35 -18.36 16.33 5.65
C ASP A 35 -18.43 17.86 5.53
N GLU A 36 -19.19 18.52 6.42
CA GLU A 36 -19.35 19.98 6.39
C GLU A 36 -18.10 20.70 6.87
N GLU A 37 -17.40 20.17 7.86
CA GLU A 37 -16.10 20.70 8.29
C GLU A 37 -15.06 20.60 7.18
N ILE A 38 -14.94 19.46 6.50
CA ILE A 38 -14.02 19.30 5.38
C ILE A 38 -14.33 20.32 4.27
N LYS A 39 -15.60 20.44 3.87
CA LYS A 39 -16.03 21.41 2.86
C LYS A 39 -15.73 22.85 3.29
N GLU A 40 -15.98 23.18 4.55
CA GLU A 40 -15.74 24.50 5.09
C GLU A 40 -14.24 24.83 5.14
N LYS A 41 -13.39 23.89 5.56
CA LYS A 41 -11.92 24.07 5.56
C LYS A 41 -11.38 24.27 4.16
N LEU A 42 -11.86 23.51 3.18
CA LEU A 42 -11.51 23.71 1.77
C LEU A 42 -11.97 25.08 1.26
N ARG A 43 -13.13 25.58 1.69
CA ARG A 43 -13.66 26.89 1.31
C ARG A 43 -12.90 28.05 1.95
N GLN A 44 -12.60 27.97 3.24
CA GLN A 44 -11.92 29.02 4.01
C GLN A 44 -10.45 29.22 3.58
N ASN A 45 -9.82 28.18 3.03
CA ASN A 45 -8.40 28.21 2.65
C ASN A 45 -8.18 28.40 1.15
N GLN A 46 -9.14 29.00 0.44
CA GLN A 46 -8.99 29.36 -0.98
C GLN A 46 -7.99 30.51 -1.16
N ASN A 47 -7.26 30.47 -2.28
CA ASN A 47 -6.26 31.48 -2.66
C ASN A 47 -5.26 31.77 -1.52
N PRO A 48 -4.54 30.74 -1.01
CA PRO A 48 -3.62 30.91 0.10
C PRO A 48 -2.47 31.86 -0.27
N GLU A 49 -2.06 32.70 0.69
CA GLU A 49 -0.90 33.57 0.53
C GLU A 49 0.39 32.75 0.29
N PRO A 50 1.26 33.15 -0.65
CA PRO A 50 2.52 32.45 -0.93
C PRO A 50 3.41 32.24 0.30
N SER A 51 3.46 33.22 1.21
CA SER A 51 4.23 33.11 2.47
C SER A 51 3.72 31.97 3.34
N ARG A 52 2.40 31.86 3.51
CA ARG A 52 1.76 30.78 4.28
C ARG A 52 2.08 29.41 3.69
N ILE A 53 2.09 29.27 2.37
CA ILE A 53 2.46 28.02 1.70
C ILE A 53 3.90 27.65 2.04
N ARG A 54 4.84 28.59 1.93
CA ARG A 54 6.25 28.34 2.27
C ARG A 54 6.45 27.96 3.73
N ASP A 55 5.69 28.55 4.65
CA ASP A 55 5.73 28.17 6.07
C ASP A 55 5.27 26.72 6.28
N ILE A 56 4.19 26.31 5.60
CA ILE A 56 3.69 24.91 5.62
C ILE A 56 4.74 23.95 5.04
N LEU A 57 5.41 24.34 3.95
CA LEU A 57 6.48 23.55 3.34
C LEU A 57 7.67 23.37 4.30
N GLN A 58 8.08 24.42 4.99
CA GLN A 58 9.14 24.33 6.01
C GLN A 58 8.74 23.43 7.17
N LYS A 59 7.50 23.54 7.67
CA LYS A 59 6.98 22.66 8.72
C LYS A 59 7.01 21.18 8.31
N SER A 60 6.69 20.88 7.06
CA SER A 60 6.69 19.50 6.55
C SER A 60 8.08 18.83 6.64
N LEU A 61 9.17 19.61 6.59
CA LEU A 61 10.53 19.09 6.76
C LEU A 61 10.82 18.65 8.20
N SER A 62 10.02 19.06 9.19
CA SER A 62 10.10 18.57 10.57
C SER A 62 9.50 17.18 10.75
N ILE A 63 8.87 16.61 9.72
CA ILE A 63 8.26 15.26 9.73
C ILE A 63 7.12 15.18 10.76
N GLU A 64 6.25 16.19 10.75
CA GLU A 64 5.04 16.27 11.59
C GLU A 64 3.79 16.27 10.72
N THR A 65 2.73 15.62 11.20
CA THR A 65 1.41 15.62 10.54
C THR A 65 0.85 17.04 10.49
N LEU A 66 0.42 17.48 9.30
CA LEU A 66 -0.15 18.81 9.13
C LEU A 66 -1.51 18.96 9.82
N LEU A 67 -1.90 20.20 10.06
CA LEU A 67 -3.24 20.57 10.50
C LEU A 67 -4.20 20.63 9.30
N PRO A 68 -5.52 20.43 9.51
CA PRO A 68 -6.51 20.50 8.43
C PRO A 68 -6.44 21.77 7.59
N ASP A 69 -6.28 22.94 8.21
CA ASP A 69 -6.18 24.22 7.49
C ASP A 69 -4.90 24.33 6.64
N GLU A 70 -3.81 23.68 7.04
CA GLU A 70 -2.54 23.68 6.31
C GLU A 70 -2.66 22.79 5.06
N THR A 71 -3.20 21.58 5.20
CA THR A 71 -3.48 20.70 4.07
C THR A 71 -4.50 21.30 3.11
N ALA A 72 -5.59 21.90 3.63
CA ALA A 72 -6.59 22.58 2.81
C ALA A 72 -6.00 23.75 2.01
N ALA A 73 -5.03 24.49 2.57
CA ALA A 73 -4.31 25.53 1.84
C ALA A 73 -3.51 24.94 0.67
N LEU A 74 -2.74 23.87 0.88
CA LEU A 74 -2.00 23.20 -0.20
C LEU A 74 -2.93 22.69 -1.31
N LEU A 75 -4.08 22.13 -0.96
CA LEU A 75 -5.09 21.63 -1.92
C LEU A 75 -5.74 22.73 -2.78
N ASN A 76 -5.73 23.97 -2.30
CA ASN A 76 -6.29 25.13 -2.98
C ASN A 76 -5.24 25.97 -3.74
N LEU A 77 -3.98 25.51 -3.78
CA LEU A 77 -2.91 26.19 -4.48
C LEU A 77 -3.13 26.16 -6.00
N LYS A 78 -3.00 27.32 -6.65
CA LYS A 78 -3.17 27.48 -8.11
C LYS A 78 -1.88 27.91 -8.82
N ASP A 79 -0.95 28.52 -8.10
CA ASP A 79 0.29 29.06 -8.64
C ASP A 79 1.23 27.92 -9.09
N PRO A 80 1.57 27.83 -10.40
CA PRO A 80 2.47 26.81 -10.92
C PRO A 80 3.89 26.85 -10.34
N GLU A 81 4.43 28.02 -10.02
CA GLU A 81 5.78 28.15 -9.46
C GLU A 81 5.82 27.61 -8.03
N LEU A 82 4.81 27.93 -7.22
CA LEU A 82 4.68 27.35 -5.88
C LEU A 82 4.43 25.84 -5.91
N TRP A 83 3.74 25.32 -6.93
CA TRP A 83 3.61 23.86 -7.10
C TRP A 83 4.96 23.18 -7.33
N GLN A 84 5.90 23.83 -8.02
CA GLN A 84 7.25 23.30 -8.14
C GLN A 84 7.97 23.25 -6.79
N GLU A 85 7.83 24.29 -5.96
CA GLU A 85 8.33 24.28 -4.57
C GLU A 85 7.70 23.14 -3.75
N VAL A 86 6.40 22.89 -3.91
CA VAL A 86 5.68 21.78 -3.26
C VAL A 86 6.26 20.43 -3.65
N PHE A 87 6.49 20.18 -4.94
CA PHE A 87 7.07 18.92 -5.42
C PHE A 87 8.49 18.71 -4.89
N ASP A 88 9.31 19.75 -4.91
CA ASP A 88 10.70 19.69 -4.43
C ASP A 88 10.76 19.38 -2.94
N ILE A 89 9.88 19.99 -2.14
CA ILE A 89 9.81 19.74 -0.69
C ILE A 89 9.25 18.35 -0.40
N ALA A 90 8.23 17.89 -1.12
CA ALA A 90 7.70 16.53 -0.97
C ALA A 90 8.79 15.47 -1.25
N ALA A 91 9.62 15.68 -2.28
CA ALA A 91 10.78 14.84 -2.58
C ALA A 91 11.83 14.88 -1.45
N LYS A 92 12.12 16.06 -0.90
CA LYS A 92 13.04 16.22 0.24
C LYS A 92 12.53 15.51 1.50
N VAL A 93 11.23 15.60 1.80
CA VAL A 93 10.59 14.86 2.90
C VAL A 93 10.78 13.35 2.72
N LYS A 94 10.45 12.81 1.53
CA LYS A 94 10.67 11.40 1.23
C LYS A 94 12.13 11.02 1.40
N LYS A 95 13.07 11.79 0.86
CA LYS A 95 14.50 11.52 0.97
C LYS A 95 14.99 11.53 2.42
N LYS A 96 14.49 12.44 3.26
CA LYS A 96 14.82 12.50 4.70
C LYS A 96 14.36 11.24 5.45
N VAL A 97 13.17 10.72 5.14
CA VAL A 97 12.55 9.59 5.85
C VAL A 97 12.99 8.22 5.28
N TYR A 98 13.07 8.10 3.96
CA TYR A 98 13.23 6.83 3.24
C TYR A 98 14.44 6.77 2.29
N ASP A 99 15.22 7.85 2.19
CA ASP A 99 16.34 8.00 1.24
C ASP A 99 15.89 7.77 -0.22
N ASN A 100 16.77 7.37 -1.14
CA ASN A 100 16.44 7.00 -2.52
C ASN A 100 15.91 5.56 -2.66
N ARG A 101 15.43 4.93 -1.58
CA ARG A 101 14.92 3.55 -1.61
C ARG A 101 13.52 3.48 -2.21
N ILE A 102 13.28 2.46 -3.04
CA ILE A 102 11.94 2.03 -3.47
C ILE A 102 11.77 0.56 -3.10
N VAL A 103 10.69 0.24 -2.38
CA VAL A 103 10.37 -1.14 -2.00
C VAL A 103 9.41 -1.74 -3.02
N THR A 104 9.68 -2.98 -3.42
CA THR A 104 8.82 -3.72 -4.34
C THR A 104 8.05 -4.84 -3.64
N PHE A 105 6.87 -5.14 -4.18
CA PHE A 105 6.03 -6.27 -3.76
C PHE A 105 5.22 -6.81 -4.96
N ALA A 106 4.50 -7.91 -4.76
CA ALA A 106 3.47 -8.36 -5.68
C ALA A 106 2.13 -8.54 -4.96
N PRO A 107 1.00 -8.19 -5.59
CA PRO A 107 -0.29 -8.60 -5.10
C PRO A 107 -0.51 -10.09 -5.42
N LEU A 108 -1.11 -10.84 -4.49
CA LEU A 108 -1.54 -12.23 -4.72
C LEU A 108 -3.03 -12.33 -4.42
N TYR A 109 -3.86 -12.48 -5.45
CA TYR A 109 -5.31 -12.59 -5.27
C TYR A 109 -5.68 -14.04 -4.98
N CYS A 110 -6.10 -14.31 -3.74
CA CYS A 110 -6.41 -15.67 -3.28
C CYS A 110 -7.87 -16.06 -3.50
N GLY A 111 -8.79 -15.09 -3.61
CA GLY A 111 -10.19 -15.38 -3.93
C GLY A 111 -10.98 -14.14 -4.34
N ASN A 112 -11.91 -14.31 -5.28
CA ASN A 112 -12.75 -13.23 -5.83
C ASN A 112 -14.25 -13.39 -5.57
N LEU A 113 -14.64 -14.31 -4.69
CA LEU A 113 -16.02 -14.36 -4.17
C LEU A 113 -16.31 -13.13 -3.32
N CYS A 114 -17.48 -12.52 -3.49
CA CYS A 114 -17.85 -11.32 -2.75
C CYS A 114 -19.37 -11.25 -2.56
N VAL A 115 -19.82 -10.99 -1.33
CA VAL A 115 -21.24 -10.79 -1.02
C VAL A 115 -21.73 -9.38 -1.33
N ASN A 116 -20.81 -8.42 -1.48
CA ASN A 116 -21.11 -7.03 -1.76
C ASN A 116 -21.32 -6.75 -3.23
N ASN A 117 -21.99 -5.62 -3.52
CA ASN A 117 -22.33 -5.23 -4.87
C ASN A 117 -21.83 -3.82 -5.25
N CYS A 118 -20.59 -3.49 -4.88
CA CYS A 118 -20.01 -2.16 -5.14
C CYS A 118 -20.11 -1.79 -6.63
N VAL A 119 -20.65 -0.61 -6.91
CA VAL A 119 -21.02 -0.19 -8.27
C VAL A 119 -19.81 -0.15 -9.22
N TYR A 120 -18.63 0.15 -8.68
CA TYR A 120 -17.38 0.35 -9.40
C TYR A 120 -16.46 -0.89 -9.47
N CYS A 121 -16.85 -2.04 -8.91
CA CYS A 121 -15.95 -3.19 -8.77
C CYS A 121 -16.33 -4.33 -9.73
N GLY A 122 -15.34 -4.83 -10.49
CA GLY A 122 -15.53 -6.02 -11.33
C GLY A 122 -16.00 -7.24 -10.53
N PHE A 123 -15.49 -7.45 -9.32
CA PHE A 123 -15.85 -8.58 -8.47
C PHE A 123 -17.17 -8.43 -7.70
N ARG A 124 -17.99 -7.40 -7.97
CA ARG A 124 -19.30 -7.26 -7.33
C ARG A 124 -20.17 -8.51 -7.55
N ARG A 125 -20.94 -8.94 -6.55
CA ARG A 125 -21.69 -10.21 -6.54
C ARG A 125 -22.50 -10.47 -7.82
N ASP A 126 -23.24 -9.46 -8.27
CA ASP A 126 -24.18 -9.61 -9.40
C ASP A 126 -23.46 -9.54 -10.77
N ASN A 127 -22.12 -9.48 -10.80
CA ASN A 127 -21.36 -9.55 -12.03
C ASN A 127 -21.06 -11.00 -12.41
N HIS A 128 -21.88 -11.54 -13.31
CA HIS A 128 -21.84 -12.95 -13.74
C HIS A 128 -20.85 -13.23 -14.88
N VAL A 129 -20.24 -12.20 -15.47
CA VAL A 129 -19.17 -12.40 -16.46
C VAL A 129 -17.84 -12.77 -15.80
N ILE A 130 -17.69 -12.52 -14.49
CA ILE A 130 -16.49 -12.85 -13.75
C ILE A 130 -16.43 -14.34 -13.43
N LYS A 131 -15.30 -14.96 -13.74
CA LYS A 131 -14.98 -16.34 -13.36
C LYS A 131 -14.64 -16.39 -11.87
N ARG A 132 -15.54 -16.94 -11.05
CA ARG A 132 -15.39 -17.04 -9.59
C ARG A 132 -14.45 -18.18 -9.21
N ARG A 133 -13.47 -17.91 -8.34
CA ARG A 133 -12.47 -18.87 -7.86
C ARG A 133 -11.94 -18.45 -6.49
N VAL A 134 -11.68 -19.43 -5.64
CA VAL A 134 -10.89 -19.33 -4.41
C VAL A 134 -9.77 -20.36 -4.55
N LEU A 135 -8.54 -19.97 -4.27
CA LEU A 135 -7.40 -20.89 -4.34
C LEU A 135 -7.47 -21.93 -3.23
N THR A 136 -7.16 -23.17 -3.53
CA THR A 136 -6.78 -24.15 -2.52
C THR A 136 -5.43 -23.77 -1.90
N LEU A 137 -5.13 -24.27 -0.70
CA LEU A 137 -3.83 -24.00 -0.06
C LEU A 137 -2.66 -24.52 -0.91
N GLU A 138 -2.86 -25.61 -1.66
CA GLU A 138 -1.86 -26.12 -2.59
C GLU A 138 -1.62 -25.18 -3.78
N GLU A 139 -2.67 -24.53 -4.29
CA GLU A 139 -2.51 -23.49 -5.32
C GLU A 139 -1.84 -22.23 -4.74
N VAL A 140 -2.18 -21.83 -3.52
CA VAL A 140 -1.50 -20.72 -2.81
C VAL A 140 -0.01 -21.01 -2.68
N ARG A 141 0.37 -22.25 -2.34
CA ARG A 141 1.76 -22.70 -2.29
C ARG A 141 2.46 -22.51 -3.64
N LYS A 142 1.85 -22.98 -4.73
CA LYS A 142 2.40 -22.86 -6.09
C LYS A 142 2.57 -21.40 -6.54
N GLU A 143 1.59 -20.55 -6.26
CA GLU A 143 1.70 -19.10 -6.53
C GLU A 143 2.90 -18.50 -5.77
N ALA A 144 3.04 -18.82 -4.48
CA ALA A 144 4.13 -18.34 -3.65
C ALA A 144 5.50 -18.88 -4.08
N GLU A 145 5.60 -20.12 -4.57
CA GLU A 145 6.82 -20.70 -5.13
C GLU A 145 7.30 -19.93 -6.36
N VAL A 146 6.40 -19.61 -7.30
CA VAL A 146 6.72 -18.79 -8.48
C VAL A 146 7.15 -17.38 -8.07
N LEU A 147 6.39 -16.75 -7.18
CA LEU A 147 6.67 -15.40 -6.71
C LEU A 147 8.03 -15.30 -6.00
N ALA A 148 8.36 -16.27 -5.14
CA ALA A 148 9.60 -16.26 -4.36
C ALA A 148 10.82 -16.79 -5.13
N GLY A 149 10.63 -17.79 -6.00
CA GLY A 149 11.70 -18.60 -6.61
C GLY A 149 11.97 -18.32 -8.08
N GLU A 150 10.99 -17.84 -8.83
CA GLU A 150 11.18 -17.49 -10.24
C GLU A 150 11.27 -15.96 -10.43
N ILE A 151 10.35 -15.22 -9.79
CA ILE A 151 10.30 -13.75 -9.93
C ILE A 151 11.23 -13.08 -8.90
N GLY A 152 11.35 -13.67 -7.71
CA GLY A 152 12.25 -13.18 -6.67
C GLY A 152 11.64 -12.14 -5.74
N HIS A 153 10.32 -12.01 -5.68
CA HIS A 153 9.65 -11.22 -4.66
C HIS A 153 9.95 -11.74 -3.25
N LYS A 154 9.92 -10.84 -2.27
CA LYS A 154 10.06 -11.16 -0.84
C LYS A 154 8.93 -10.57 0.01
N ARG A 155 8.04 -9.79 -0.60
CA ARG A 155 6.92 -9.11 0.05
C ARG A 155 5.69 -9.31 -0.81
N LEU A 156 4.59 -9.74 -0.20
CA LEU A 156 3.31 -9.89 -0.87
C LEU A 156 2.25 -9.02 -0.22
N ILE A 157 1.26 -8.60 -1.02
CA ILE A 157 -0.05 -8.15 -0.53
C ILE A 157 -1.07 -9.19 -0.98
N VAL A 158 -1.56 -10.00 -0.05
CA VAL A 158 -2.60 -10.99 -0.37
C VAL A 158 -3.97 -10.32 -0.36
N VAL A 159 -4.79 -10.61 -1.38
CA VAL A 159 -6.04 -9.89 -1.65
C VAL A 159 -7.22 -10.86 -1.70
N TYR A 160 -8.32 -10.49 -1.04
CA TYR A 160 -9.52 -11.31 -0.92
C TYR A 160 -10.78 -10.50 -1.17
N GLY A 161 -11.77 -11.11 -1.83
CA GLY A 161 -13.15 -10.65 -1.75
C GLY A 161 -13.79 -10.96 -0.39
N GLU A 162 -14.89 -10.28 -0.07
CA GLU A 162 -15.59 -10.42 1.21
C GLU A 162 -16.64 -11.53 1.13
N HIS A 163 -16.32 -12.70 1.65
CA HIS A 163 -17.16 -13.91 1.57
C HIS A 163 -16.80 -14.90 2.70
N PRO A 164 -17.73 -15.72 3.22
CA PRO A 164 -17.42 -16.69 4.28
C PRO A 164 -16.28 -17.67 3.91
N MET A 165 -16.19 -18.08 2.64
CA MET A 165 -15.10 -18.95 2.15
C MET A 165 -13.72 -18.26 2.11
N THR A 166 -13.67 -16.93 2.17
CA THR A 166 -12.44 -16.13 2.22
C THR A 166 -12.33 -15.35 3.52
N GLY A 167 -12.97 -15.85 4.60
CA GLY A 167 -12.92 -15.26 5.94
C GLY A 167 -11.59 -15.42 6.66
N ALA A 168 -11.53 -14.98 7.91
CA ALA A 168 -10.30 -14.90 8.70
C ALA A 168 -9.51 -16.21 8.79
N HIS A 169 -10.19 -17.37 8.96
CA HIS A 169 -9.53 -18.68 9.02
C HIS A 169 -8.79 -19.04 7.72
N TYR A 170 -9.43 -18.80 6.56
CA TYR A 170 -8.77 -19.05 5.28
C TYR A 170 -7.60 -18.09 5.08
N ILE A 171 -7.77 -16.81 5.44
CA ILE A 171 -6.69 -15.81 5.36
C ILE A 171 -5.50 -16.22 6.23
N ARG A 172 -5.75 -16.66 7.47
CA ARG A 172 -4.72 -17.24 8.35
C ARG A 172 -3.98 -18.38 7.65
N ASP A 173 -4.70 -19.37 7.14
CA ASP A 173 -4.11 -20.56 6.52
C ASP A 173 -3.29 -20.21 5.26
N THR A 174 -3.72 -19.20 4.49
CA THR A 174 -2.94 -18.72 3.35
C THR A 174 -1.64 -18.03 3.78
N ILE A 175 -1.64 -17.25 4.86
CA ILE A 175 -0.43 -16.59 5.39
C ILE A 175 0.58 -17.65 5.85
N GLU A 176 0.13 -18.64 6.63
CA GLU A 176 0.97 -19.75 7.09
C GLU A 176 1.54 -20.55 5.92
N THR A 177 0.70 -20.84 4.92
CA THR A 177 1.13 -21.54 3.70
C THR A 177 2.22 -20.76 2.98
N ILE A 178 2.04 -19.45 2.77
CA ILE A 178 3.03 -18.60 2.09
C ILE A 178 4.35 -18.56 2.87
N TYR A 179 4.32 -18.42 4.20
CA TYR A 179 5.53 -18.41 5.02
C TYR A 179 6.23 -19.77 5.08
N SER A 180 5.50 -20.88 4.88
CA SER A 180 6.10 -22.22 4.78
C SER A 180 6.89 -22.45 3.49
N VAL A 181 6.73 -21.60 2.48
CA VAL A 181 7.39 -21.76 1.17
C VAL A 181 8.85 -21.30 1.24
N LYS A 182 9.75 -22.22 0.91
CA LYS A 182 11.17 -21.96 0.73
C LYS A 182 11.67 -22.74 -0.50
N VAL A 183 12.16 -22.01 -1.49
CA VAL A 183 12.53 -22.55 -2.81
C VAL A 183 14.00 -22.28 -3.10
N LYS A 184 14.69 -23.23 -3.73
CA LYS A 184 16.10 -23.07 -4.11
C LYS A 184 16.21 -22.08 -5.28
N THR A 185 17.15 -21.15 -5.20
CA THR A 185 17.47 -20.17 -6.25
C THR A 185 18.87 -20.41 -6.80
N LYS A 186 19.29 -19.62 -7.79
CA LYS A 186 20.60 -19.76 -8.44
C LYS A 186 21.76 -19.80 -7.45
N ASN A 187 21.78 -18.89 -6.48
CA ASN A 187 22.87 -18.76 -5.52
C ASN A 187 22.42 -18.97 -4.06
N GLY A 188 21.17 -19.37 -3.79
CA GLY A 188 20.68 -19.55 -2.42
C GLY A 188 19.26 -20.09 -2.34
N TYR A 189 18.38 -19.34 -1.67
CA TYR A 189 16.95 -19.66 -1.57
C TYR A 189 16.07 -18.40 -1.63
N GLY A 190 14.87 -18.56 -2.18
CA GLY A 190 13.79 -17.60 -2.19
C GLY A 190 12.75 -17.97 -1.14
N GLN A 191 12.20 -16.95 -0.47
CA GLN A 191 11.08 -17.10 0.46
C GLN A 191 10.36 -15.75 0.59
N ILE A 192 9.05 -15.79 0.85
CA ILE A 192 8.31 -14.58 1.21
C ILE A 192 8.61 -14.24 2.67
N ARG A 193 8.99 -12.98 2.90
CA ARG A 193 9.49 -12.50 4.20
C ARG A 193 8.51 -11.59 4.94
N ARG A 194 7.50 -11.08 4.23
CA ARG A 194 6.40 -10.27 4.79
C ARG A 194 5.15 -10.44 3.93
N VAL A 195 4.04 -10.75 4.59
CA VAL A 195 2.72 -10.88 3.96
C VAL A 195 1.81 -9.80 4.53
N ASN A 196 1.49 -8.79 3.72
CA ASN A 196 0.45 -7.82 4.03
C ASN A 196 -0.90 -8.36 3.54
N VAL A 197 -2.00 -7.97 4.18
CA VAL A 197 -3.34 -8.45 3.84
C VAL A 197 -4.21 -7.27 3.41
N ASN A 198 -4.78 -7.35 2.21
CA ASN A 198 -5.88 -6.50 1.77
C ASN A 198 -7.17 -7.32 1.80
N ALA A 199 -8.01 -7.06 2.81
CA ALA A 199 -9.27 -7.76 3.01
C ALA A 199 -10.35 -6.77 3.47
N ALA A 200 -11.59 -7.24 3.51
CA ALA A 200 -12.66 -6.47 4.14
C ALA A 200 -12.45 -6.33 5.66
N PRO A 201 -13.06 -5.31 6.29
CA PRO A 201 -13.02 -5.10 7.73
C PRO A 201 -13.39 -6.37 8.51
N MET A 202 -12.55 -6.71 9.48
CA MET A 202 -12.73 -7.85 10.38
C MET A 202 -13.01 -7.38 11.81
N SER A 203 -13.48 -8.30 12.63
CA SER A 203 -13.59 -8.11 14.07
C SER A 203 -12.23 -8.19 14.77
N ILE A 204 -12.15 -7.70 16.00
CA ILE A 204 -10.93 -7.70 16.81
C ILE A 204 -10.39 -9.12 17.02
N ASP A 205 -11.26 -10.11 17.26
CA ASP A 205 -10.84 -11.49 17.47
C ASP A 205 -10.24 -12.13 16.21
N GLU A 206 -10.81 -11.83 15.04
CA GLU A 206 -10.25 -12.24 13.75
C GLU A 206 -8.91 -11.54 13.47
N LEU A 207 -8.77 -10.28 13.86
CA LEU A 207 -7.53 -9.52 13.70
C LEU A 207 -6.42 -10.03 14.64
N LYS A 208 -6.76 -10.45 15.87
CA LYS A 208 -5.83 -11.15 16.77
C LYS A 208 -5.32 -12.45 16.14
N MET A 209 -6.21 -13.22 15.51
CA MET A 209 -5.82 -14.43 14.78
C MET A 209 -4.81 -14.12 13.66
N LEU A 210 -5.00 -13.03 12.90
CA LEU A 210 -4.03 -12.63 11.87
C LEU A 210 -2.70 -12.13 12.47
N LYS A 211 -2.74 -11.47 13.63
CA LYS A 211 -1.54 -11.07 14.38
C LYS A 211 -0.73 -12.29 14.82
N GLU A 212 -1.39 -13.33 15.34
CA GLU A 212 -0.73 -14.57 15.81
C GLU A 212 0.07 -15.27 14.71
N VAL A 213 -0.44 -15.30 13.48
CA VAL A 213 0.28 -15.90 12.33
C VAL A 213 1.27 -14.96 11.64
N GLY A 214 1.45 -13.74 12.18
CA GLY A 214 2.46 -12.81 11.70
C GLY A 214 2.09 -12.08 10.41
N ILE A 215 0.89 -11.49 10.36
CA ILE A 215 0.54 -10.47 9.36
C ILE A 215 1.55 -9.29 9.40
N GLY A 216 1.93 -8.81 8.22
CA GLY A 216 2.78 -7.64 8.05
C GLY A 216 2.02 -6.32 8.24
N THR A 217 1.08 -6.02 7.34
CA THR A 217 0.24 -4.81 7.40
C THR A 217 -1.17 -5.17 7.01
N TYR A 218 -2.14 -4.69 7.78
CA TYR A 218 -3.56 -4.81 7.43
C TYR A 218 -4.02 -3.60 6.62
N GLN A 219 -4.50 -3.83 5.40
CA GLN A 219 -4.82 -2.81 4.42
C GLN A 219 -6.31 -2.85 4.10
N VAL A 220 -6.97 -1.73 4.33
CA VAL A 220 -8.38 -1.55 4.02
C VAL A 220 -8.55 -0.15 3.47
N PHE A 221 -9.07 -0.07 2.25
CA PHE A 221 -9.40 1.21 1.65
C PHE A 221 -10.74 1.66 2.18
N GLN A 222 -10.82 2.93 2.59
CA GLN A 222 -12.10 3.57 2.85
C GLN A 222 -12.91 3.72 1.56
N GLU A 223 -12.22 3.72 0.42
CA GLU A 223 -12.75 3.91 -0.94
C GLU A 223 -13.13 5.38 -1.18
N THR A 224 -14.06 5.90 -0.39
CA THR A 224 -14.47 7.31 -0.37
C THR A 224 -14.89 7.68 1.04
N TYR A 225 -14.38 8.81 1.54
CA TYR A 225 -14.75 9.36 2.84
C TYR A 225 -16.08 10.11 2.79
N HIS A 226 -16.52 10.57 1.62
CA HIS A 226 -17.76 11.34 1.50
C HIS A 226 -18.99 10.43 1.71
N HIS A 227 -19.74 10.69 2.78
CA HIS A 227 -20.82 9.80 3.26
C HIS A 227 -21.85 9.50 2.19
N ASP A 228 -22.40 10.54 1.55
CA ASP A 228 -23.42 10.40 0.51
C ASP A 228 -22.92 9.61 -0.70
N THR A 229 -21.64 9.76 -1.07
CA THR A 229 -21.04 9.01 -2.19
C THR A 229 -20.87 7.56 -1.79
N TYR A 230 -20.36 7.30 -0.58
CA TYR A 230 -20.21 5.95 -0.06
C TYR A 230 -21.53 5.18 -0.06
N THR A 231 -22.60 5.77 0.48
CA THR A 231 -23.94 5.17 0.55
C THR A 231 -24.50 4.86 -0.85
N LYS A 232 -24.22 5.70 -1.85
CA LYS A 232 -24.67 5.49 -3.25
C LYS A 232 -23.90 4.36 -3.93
N LEU A 233 -22.60 4.25 -3.69
CA LEU A 233 -21.72 3.30 -4.37
C LEU A 233 -21.68 1.91 -3.73
N HIS A 234 -22.09 1.80 -2.47
CA HIS A 234 -22.19 0.56 -1.72
C HIS A 234 -23.66 0.26 -1.40
N PRO A 235 -24.34 -0.62 -2.15
CA PRO A 235 -25.79 -0.80 -2.03
C PRO A 235 -26.26 -1.27 -0.63
N LYS A 236 -27.44 -0.78 -0.21
CA LYS A 236 -28.12 -1.23 1.02
C LYS A 236 -28.27 -2.75 1.08
N GLY A 237 -28.16 -3.31 2.29
CA GLY A 237 -28.25 -4.76 2.54
C GLY A 237 -26.96 -5.53 2.18
N THR A 238 -25.84 -4.83 2.05
CA THR A 238 -24.50 -5.43 1.95
C THR A 238 -23.66 -5.01 3.16
N ILE A 239 -22.68 -5.82 3.57
CA ILE A 239 -21.82 -5.49 4.73
C ILE A 239 -21.09 -4.17 4.49
N LYS A 240 -20.55 -3.98 3.27
CA LYS A 240 -19.83 -2.77 2.88
C LYS A 240 -20.72 -1.53 2.78
N HIS A 241 -22.05 -1.64 2.92
CA HIS A 241 -22.89 -0.45 3.10
C HIS A 241 -22.62 0.24 4.45
N HIS A 242 -22.16 -0.53 5.44
CA HIS A 242 -21.96 -0.05 6.80
C HIS A 242 -20.68 0.79 6.90
N TYR A 243 -20.84 2.11 6.74
CA TYR A 243 -19.75 3.07 6.67
C TYR A 243 -18.81 3.00 7.89
N GLN A 244 -19.36 3.03 9.11
CA GLN A 244 -18.57 3.09 10.34
C GLN A 244 -17.80 1.80 10.63
N TRP A 245 -18.41 0.64 10.39
CA TRP A 245 -17.71 -0.66 10.39
C TRP A 245 -16.46 -0.64 9.52
N ARG A 246 -16.51 -0.02 8.33
CA ARG A 246 -15.32 0.16 7.49
C ARG A 246 -14.37 1.24 7.99
N LEU A 247 -14.89 2.39 8.40
CA LEU A 247 -14.08 3.53 8.84
C LEU A 247 -13.18 3.16 10.02
N TYR A 248 -13.73 2.49 11.03
CA TYR A 248 -13.03 2.11 12.27
C TYR A 248 -12.26 0.78 12.18
N CYS A 249 -12.08 0.21 10.99
CA CYS A 249 -11.38 -1.08 10.86
C CYS A 249 -9.93 -1.01 11.33
N HIS A 250 -9.27 0.13 11.13
CA HIS A 250 -7.88 0.32 11.50
C HIS A 250 -7.72 0.52 13.00
N HIS A 251 -8.70 1.15 13.66
CA HIS A 251 -8.77 1.21 15.12
C HIS A 251 -8.86 -0.18 15.72
N ARG A 252 -9.77 -1.02 15.20
CA ARG A 252 -9.87 -2.43 15.62
C ARG A 252 -8.58 -3.20 15.37
N ALA A 253 -7.90 -2.97 14.25
CA ALA A 253 -6.63 -3.61 13.95
C ALA A 253 -5.52 -3.21 14.95
N LEU A 254 -5.38 -1.92 15.24
CA LEU A 254 -4.43 -1.42 16.24
C LEU A 254 -4.77 -1.93 17.65
N GLU A 255 -6.04 -1.95 18.05
CA GLU A 255 -6.49 -2.51 19.34
C GLU A 255 -6.20 -4.02 19.43
N ALA A 256 -6.39 -4.76 18.35
CA ALA A 256 -6.05 -6.19 18.27
C ALA A 256 -4.53 -6.45 18.33
N GLY A 257 -3.70 -5.41 18.30
CA GLY A 257 -2.23 -5.50 18.31
C GLY A 257 -1.61 -5.72 16.93
N VAL A 258 -2.34 -5.47 15.83
CA VAL A 258 -1.76 -5.42 14.49
C VAL A 258 -0.98 -4.11 14.37
N ASP A 259 0.35 -4.19 14.40
CA ASP A 259 1.21 -3.01 14.60
C ASP A 259 1.24 -2.03 13.41
N ASP A 260 0.92 -2.50 12.20
CA ASP A 260 0.98 -1.70 10.97
C ASP A 260 -0.38 -1.76 10.23
N VAL A 261 -0.96 -0.59 9.98
CA VAL A 261 -2.19 -0.43 9.19
C VAL A 261 -1.96 0.40 7.94
N ALA A 262 -2.77 0.16 6.90
CA ALA A 262 -2.66 0.86 5.63
C ALA A 262 -4.01 1.43 5.16
N LEU A 263 -4.04 2.75 5.02
CA LEU A 263 -5.20 3.46 4.47
C LEU A 263 -5.17 3.43 2.94
N GLY A 264 -6.31 3.75 2.34
CA GLY A 264 -6.36 4.15 0.96
C GLY A 264 -7.72 4.66 0.52
N VAL A 265 -7.69 5.38 -0.59
CA VAL A 265 -8.85 5.98 -1.26
C VAL A 265 -8.82 5.53 -2.71
N LEU A 266 -9.99 5.22 -3.26
CA LEU A 266 -10.14 4.99 -4.68
C LEU A 266 -10.45 6.33 -5.37
N PHE A 267 -9.40 6.97 -5.89
CA PHE A 267 -9.51 8.27 -6.54
C PHE A 267 -10.29 8.13 -7.85
N GLY A 268 -11.32 8.98 -8.02
CA GLY A 268 -12.30 8.84 -9.10
C GLY A 268 -13.75 8.68 -8.62
N LEU A 269 -13.96 8.35 -7.34
CA LEU A 269 -15.30 8.21 -6.76
C LEU A 269 -15.93 9.54 -6.35
N TYR A 270 -15.12 10.48 -5.83
CA TYR A 270 -15.53 11.82 -5.40
C TYR A 270 -14.38 12.83 -5.60
N ASP A 271 -14.58 14.09 -5.24
CA ASP A 271 -13.56 15.14 -5.35
C ASP A 271 -12.29 14.76 -4.57
N TRP A 272 -11.15 14.76 -5.26
CA TRP A 272 -9.89 14.28 -4.70
C TRP A 272 -9.38 15.13 -3.54
N ARG A 273 -9.75 16.41 -3.45
CA ARG A 273 -9.35 17.29 -2.34
C ARG A 273 -10.07 16.90 -1.07
N PHE A 274 -11.38 16.62 -1.17
CA PHE A 274 -12.15 16.06 -0.08
C PHE A 274 -11.54 14.76 0.43
N GLU A 275 -11.17 13.86 -0.48
CA GLU A 275 -10.62 12.56 -0.10
C GLU A 275 -9.23 12.64 0.56
N VAL A 276 -8.38 13.59 0.12
CA VAL A 276 -7.09 13.87 0.79
C VAL A 276 -7.31 14.40 2.21
N MET A 277 -8.31 15.27 2.40
CA MET A 277 -8.69 15.71 3.75
C MET A 277 -9.17 14.55 4.61
N GLY A 278 -9.98 13.64 4.06
CA GLY A 278 -10.42 12.42 4.77
C GLY A 278 -9.25 11.53 5.21
N LEU A 279 -8.25 11.32 4.35
CA LEU A 279 -7.01 10.61 4.70
C LEU A 279 -6.25 11.29 5.83
N LEU A 280 -6.17 12.62 5.82
CA LEU A 280 -5.54 13.38 6.90
C LEU A 280 -6.30 13.21 8.21
N TYR A 281 -7.61 13.42 8.23
CA TYR A 281 -8.43 13.29 9.44
C TYR A 281 -8.32 11.88 10.02
N HIS A 282 -8.38 10.84 9.19
CA HIS A 282 -8.18 9.46 9.64
C HIS A 282 -6.78 9.24 10.22
N SER A 283 -5.73 9.76 9.57
CA SER A 283 -4.36 9.64 10.09
C SER A 283 -4.22 10.30 11.47
N ARG A 284 -4.80 11.49 11.64
CA ARG A 284 -4.80 12.23 12.91
C ARG A 284 -5.63 11.54 13.99
N ASP A 285 -6.74 10.91 13.62
CA ASP A 285 -7.59 10.20 14.56
C ASP A 285 -6.91 8.92 15.10
N LEU A 286 -6.19 8.19 14.24
CA LEU A 286 -5.33 7.08 14.67
C LEU A 286 -4.22 7.58 15.61
N GLU A 287 -3.57 8.71 15.29
CA GLU A 287 -2.55 9.32 16.16
C GLU A 287 -3.13 9.72 17.52
N LYS A 288 -4.36 10.26 17.56
CA LYS A 288 -5.05 10.66 18.78
C LYS A 288 -5.32 9.46 19.69
N HIS A 289 -5.80 8.35 19.13
CA HIS A 289 -6.21 7.17 19.92
C HIS A 289 -5.04 6.24 20.29
N PHE A 290 -4.07 6.07 19.39
CA PHE A 290 -3.02 5.04 19.51
C PHE A 290 -1.60 5.61 19.53
N GLY A 291 -1.42 6.92 19.37
CA GLY A 291 -0.10 7.56 19.29
C GLY A 291 0.65 7.31 17.97
N ILE A 292 0.06 6.55 17.05
CA ILE A 292 0.62 6.18 15.75
C ILE A 292 -0.42 6.38 14.65
N GLY A 293 0.02 6.91 13.50
CA GLY A 293 -0.81 6.95 12.30
C GLY A 293 -0.55 5.74 11.39
N PRO A 294 -0.95 5.81 10.12
CA PRO A 294 -0.85 4.68 9.21
C PRO A 294 0.58 4.42 8.74
N HIS A 295 0.93 3.14 8.59
CA HIS A 295 2.20 2.70 8.04
C HIS A 295 2.31 3.06 6.56
N THR A 296 1.22 2.90 5.81
CA THR A 296 1.16 3.28 4.38
C THR A 296 -0.18 3.88 3.98
N ILE A 297 -0.16 4.73 2.96
CA ILE A 297 -1.34 5.18 2.21
C ILE A 297 -1.20 4.71 0.76
N SER A 298 -2.25 4.09 0.23
CA SER A 298 -2.42 3.80 -1.19
C SER A 298 -3.39 4.78 -1.83
N PHE A 299 -3.14 5.14 -3.08
CA PHE A 299 -3.94 6.10 -3.83
C PHE A 299 -4.30 5.53 -5.22
N PRO A 300 -4.94 4.35 -5.31
CA PRO A 300 -5.36 3.81 -6.59
C PRO A 300 -6.33 4.74 -7.32
N ARG A 301 -6.13 4.95 -8.63
CA ARG A 301 -7.16 5.52 -9.51
C ARG A 301 -8.14 4.45 -9.97
N LEU A 302 -9.34 4.91 -10.31
CA LEU A 302 -10.41 4.08 -10.86
C LEU A 302 -9.99 3.54 -12.24
N GLU A 303 -9.96 2.22 -12.38
CA GLU A 303 -9.59 1.55 -13.64
C GLU A 303 -10.78 0.81 -14.25
N PRO A 304 -10.84 0.64 -15.59
CA PRO A 304 -11.84 -0.17 -16.25
C PRO A 304 -11.91 -1.59 -15.67
N ALA A 305 -13.12 -2.14 -15.59
CA ALA A 305 -13.37 -3.50 -15.15
C ALA A 305 -14.51 -4.13 -15.95
N ALA A 306 -14.52 -5.46 -16.06
CA ALA A 306 -15.55 -6.16 -16.81
C ALA A 306 -16.96 -5.82 -16.29
N ASN A 307 -17.88 -5.49 -17.20
CA ASN A 307 -19.29 -5.17 -16.89
C ASN A 307 -19.47 -4.08 -15.80
N THR A 308 -18.60 -3.08 -15.78
CA THR A 308 -18.59 -2.00 -14.77
C THR A 308 -18.68 -0.62 -15.43
N PRO A 309 -19.88 -0.15 -15.83
CA PRO A 309 -20.06 1.09 -16.61
C PRO A 309 -19.76 2.38 -15.83
N PHE A 310 -19.80 2.31 -14.50
CA PHE A 310 -19.57 3.48 -13.62
C PHE A 310 -18.23 4.17 -13.86
N VAL A 311 -17.20 3.39 -14.23
CA VAL A 311 -15.85 3.92 -14.50
C VAL A 311 -15.87 4.93 -15.64
N GLN A 312 -16.72 4.71 -16.64
CA GLN A 312 -16.86 5.60 -17.78
C GLN A 312 -17.68 6.84 -17.42
N GLU A 313 -18.66 6.70 -16.52
CA GLU A 313 -19.67 7.72 -16.19
C GLU A 313 -19.25 8.73 -15.11
N THR A 314 -18.31 8.38 -14.22
CA THR A 314 -17.93 9.28 -13.12
C THR A 314 -17.35 10.61 -13.63
N LYS A 315 -17.83 11.72 -13.05
CA LYS A 315 -17.31 13.07 -13.31
C LYS A 315 -16.08 13.43 -12.47
N TYR A 316 -15.70 12.57 -11.52
CA TYR A 316 -14.61 12.83 -10.57
C TYR A 316 -13.27 12.19 -10.98
N LYS A 317 -13.11 11.85 -12.26
CA LYS A 317 -11.84 11.32 -12.78
C LYS A 317 -10.70 12.28 -12.45
N VAL A 318 -9.60 11.71 -11.98
CA VAL A 318 -8.41 12.47 -11.58
C VAL A 318 -7.42 12.48 -12.74
N SER A 319 -7.09 13.68 -13.24
CA SER A 319 -6.06 13.86 -14.28
C SER A 319 -4.68 13.49 -13.76
N ASP A 320 -3.71 13.27 -14.66
CA ASP A 320 -2.34 12.96 -14.26
C ASP A 320 -1.69 14.11 -13.48
N GLU A 321 -2.02 15.36 -13.82
CA GLU A 321 -1.56 16.55 -13.10
C GLU A 321 -2.11 16.58 -11.68
N ASP A 322 -3.43 16.39 -11.50
CA ASP A 322 -4.06 16.36 -10.18
C ASP A 322 -3.59 15.14 -9.36
N PHE A 323 -3.28 14.02 -10.02
CA PHE A 323 -2.72 12.84 -9.38
C PHE A 323 -1.32 13.10 -8.80
N LYS A 324 -0.47 13.81 -9.54
CA LYS A 324 0.83 14.24 -9.02
C LYS A 324 0.68 15.21 -7.84
N LYS A 325 -0.26 16.16 -7.94
CA LYS A 325 -0.58 17.12 -6.86
C LYS A 325 -1.06 16.43 -5.59
N LEU A 326 -2.02 15.51 -5.68
CA LEU A 326 -2.53 14.82 -4.50
C LEU A 326 -1.45 13.96 -3.82
N ILE A 327 -0.55 13.32 -4.59
CA ILE A 327 0.57 12.55 -4.03
C ILE A 327 1.51 13.48 -3.25
N ALA A 328 1.83 14.65 -3.82
CA ALA A 328 2.66 15.64 -3.14
C ALA A 328 2.02 16.11 -1.83
N VAL A 329 0.73 16.46 -1.87
CA VAL A 329 0.01 16.94 -0.68
C VAL A 329 -0.10 15.85 0.38
N ILE A 330 -0.36 14.58 0.03
CA ILE A 330 -0.38 13.47 1.00
C ILE A 330 1.00 13.30 1.64
N ARG A 331 2.09 13.33 0.84
CA ARG A 331 3.47 13.23 1.34
C ARG A 331 3.79 14.36 2.34
N LEU A 332 3.30 15.57 2.11
CA LEU A 332 3.54 16.68 3.04
C LEU A 332 2.64 16.58 4.27
N SER A 333 1.39 16.15 4.09
CA SER A 333 0.37 16.11 5.15
C SER A 333 0.62 15.00 6.17
N VAL A 334 1.14 13.84 5.74
CA VAL A 334 1.44 12.70 6.61
C VAL A 334 2.87 12.20 6.32
N PRO A 335 3.91 12.95 6.73
CA PRO A 335 5.24 12.86 6.15
C PRO A 335 6.01 11.57 6.45
N TYR A 336 5.72 10.92 7.58
CA TYR A 336 6.33 9.65 7.97
C TYR A 336 5.68 8.42 7.33
N THR A 337 4.56 8.55 6.62
CA THR A 337 3.79 7.42 6.09
C THR A 337 4.33 6.96 4.73
N GLY A 338 4.41 5.65 4.53
CA GLY A 338 4.80 5.07 3.25
C GLY A 338 3.74 5.33 2.18
N MET A 339 4.16 5.52 0.94
CA MET A 339 3.27 5.75 -0.20
C MET A 339 3.40 4.64 -1.23
N ILE A 340 2.26 4.03 -1.56
CA ILE A 340 2.14 2.89 -2.48
C ILE A 340 1.53 3.37 -3.80
N LEU A 341 2.35 3.32 -4.86
CA LEU A 341 1.94 3.53 -6.24
C LEU A 341 1.78 2.18 -6.93
N THR A 342 0.62 1.86 -7.49
CA THR A 342 0.36 0.53 -8.04
C THR A 342 0.40 0.47 -9.57
N ALA A 343 0.43 -0.75 -10.13
CA ALA A 343 0.38 -1.05 -11.55
C ALA A 343 -1.00 -0.82 -12.20
N ARG A 344 -1.94 -0.20 -11.47
CA ARG A 344 -3.10 0.47 -12.08
C ARG A 344 -2.63 1.52 -13.07
N GLU A 345 -1.61 2.27 -12.65
CA GLU A 345 -1.05 3.34 -13.45
C GLU A 345 -0.22 2.80 -14.62
N PRO A 346 -0.31 3.42 -15.81
CA PRO A 346 0.51 3.02 -16.93
C PRO A 346 1.99 3.36 -16.69
N ALA A 347 2.88 2.61 -17.35
CA ALA A 347 4.32 2.68 -17.14
C ALA A 347 4.91 4.11 -17.21
N HIS A 348 4.39 4.96 -18.12
CA HIS A 348 4.88 6.33 -18.27
C HIS A 348 4.52 7.24 -17.07
N ILE A 349 3.30 7.12 -16.53
CA ILE A 349 2.89 7.84 -15.31
C ILE A 349 3.66 7.31 -14.11
N ARG A 350 3.85 5.99 -14.01
CA ARG A 350 4.66 5.42 -12.93
C ARG A 350 6.08 5.95 -12.94
N ARG A 351 6.71 6.03 -14.12
CA ARG A 351 8.04 6.63 -14.28
C ARG A 351 8.08 8.08 -13.82
N GLU A 352 7.12 8.90 -14.22
CA GLU A 352 7.07 10.32 -13.83
C GLU A 352 6.90 10.48 -12.30
N ILE A 353 5.94 9.77 -11.71
CA ILE A 353 5.66 9.87 -10.28
C ILE A 353 6.83 9.31 -9.45
N ILE A 354 7.47 8.23 -9.87
CA ILE A 354 8.65 7.71 -9.18
C ILE A 354 9.84 8.68 -9.32
N ALA A 355 10.05 9.26 -10.50
CA ALA A 355 11.10 10.26 -10.76
C ALA A 355 10.96 11.50 -9.85
N SER A 356 9.73 11.89 -9.52
CA SER A 356 9.45 12.98 -8.58
C SER A 356 9.96 12.71 -7.15
N GLY A 357 10.31 11.46 -6.83
CA GLY A 357 10.90 11.09 -5.56
C GLY A 357 9.95 11.07 -4.37
N MET A 358 8.62 11.10 -4.58
CA MET A 358 7.63 11.20 -3.49
C MET A 358 7.13 9.84 -2.95
N VAL A 359 7.20 8.80 -3.78
CA VAL A 359 6.66 7.46 -3.47
C VAL A 359 7.72 6.53 -2.87
N THR A 360 7.29 5.52 -2.13
CA THR A 360 8.20 4.62 -1.39
C THR A 360 8.07 3.16 -1.79
N GLN A 361 6.92 2.79 -2.33
CA GLN A 361 6.54 1.41 -2.57
C GLN A 361 5.82 1.30 -3.91
N THR A 362 6.09 0.23 -4.63
CA THR A 362 5.41 -0.06 -5.89
C THR A 362 5.37 -1.55 -6.17
N ASP A 363 4.33 -2.03 -6.83
CA ASP A 363 4.20 -3.43 -7.25
C ASP A 363 4.88 -3.68 -8.60
N ALA A 364 5.27 -4.91 -8.90
CA ALA A 364 5.83 -5.27 -10.21
C ALA A 364 5.61 -6.75 -10.51
N SER A 365 5.67 -7.13 -11.79
CA SER A 365 5.13 -8.40 -12.28
C SER A 365 3.68 -8.60 -11.81
N THR A 366 2.88 -7.52 -11.80
CA THR A 366 1.55 -7.55 -11.20
C THR A 366 0.62 -8.42 -12.04
N LYS A 367 0.04 -9.43 -11.38
CA LYS A 367 -1.04 -10.25 -11.93
C LYS A 367 -2.15 -10.34 -10.88
N ILE A 368 -3.34 -9.89 -11.26
CA ILE A 368 -4.47 -9.80 -10.32
C ILE A 368 -5.56 -10.84 -10.59
N GLY A 369 -5.28 -11.79 -11.49
CA GLY A 369 -6.15 -12.94 -11.73
C GLY A 369 -5.89 -14.05 -10.71
N ILE A 370 -6.94 -14.79 -10.33
CA ILE A 370 -6.83 -15.88 -9.36
C ILE A 370 -6.04 -17.06 -9.96
N GLY A 371 -4.85 -17.34 -9.43
CA GLY A 371 -3.94 -18.40 -9.90
C GLY A 371 -3.04 -17.97 -11.06
N ALA A 372 -2.90 -16.66 -11.30
CA ALA A 372 -2.26 -16.17 -12.51
C ALA A 372 -0.73 -16.27 -12.55
N TYR A 373 -0.07 -16.49 -11.40
CA TYR A 373 1.37 -16.64 -11.35
C TYR A 373 1.80 -18.05 -11.79
N SER A 374 1.22 -19.10 -11.21
CA SER A 374 1.49 -20.51 -11.50
C SER A 374 0.92 -20.97 -12.83
N ASP A 375 -0.23 -20.45 -13.24
CA ASP A 375 -0.84 -20.78 -14.54
C ASP A 375 -0.09 -20.08 -15.71
N ARG A 376 0.93 -19.26 -15.41
CA ARG A 376 1.79 -18.55 -16.36
C ARG A 376 1.03 -17.75 -17.43
N TYR A 377 -0.12 -17.19 -17.08
CA TYR A 377 -0.87 -16.32 -18.00
C TYR A 377 0.01 -15.15 -18.49
N THR A 378 -0.02 -14.91 -19.79
CA THR A 378 0.78 -13.87 -20.47
C THR A 378 -0.07 -12.70 -20.94
N SER A 379 -1.40 -12.85 -20.98
CA SER A 379 -2.35 -11.81 -21.38
C SER A 379 -3.31 -11.46 -20.24
N GLN A 380 -3.84 -10.24 -20.28
CA GLN A 380 -4.89 -9.82 -19.36
C GLN A 380 -6.24 -10.40 -19.81
N GLU A 381 -6.93 -11.07 -18.89
CA GLU A 381 -8.30 -11.56 -19.08
C GLU A 381 -9.22 -10.81 -18.10
N LEU A 382 -9.97 -9.81 -18.58
CA LEU A 382 -10.81 -8.97 -17.71
C LEU A 382 -11.83 -9.76 -16.88
N GLU A 383 -12.34 -10.89 -17.41
CA GLU A 383 -13.27 -11.78 -16.69
C GLU A 383 -12.63 -12.52 -15.51
N ARG A 384 -11.30 -12.54 -15.42
CA ARG A 384 -10.54 -13.18 -14.34
C ARG A 384 -9.92 -12.19 -13.37
N GLN A 385 -9.98 -10.90 -13.67
CA GLN A 385 -9.26 -9.84 -12.98
C GLN A 385 -10.23 -8.84 -12.36
N GLN A 386 -9.80 -8.12 -11.32
CA GLN A 386 -10.65 -7.15 -10.65
C GLN A 386 -10.86 -5.88 -11.49
N PHE A 387 -9.83 -5.49 -12.25
CA PHE A 387 -9.74 -4.32 -13.10
C PHE A 387 -8.59 -4.51 -14.11
N GLU A 388 -8.44 -3.61 -15.07
CA GLU A 388 -7.35 -3.63 -16.05
C GLU A 388 -6.04 -3.07 -15.45
N ILE A 389 -4.92 -3.77 -15.69
CA ILE A 389 -3.58 -3.36 -15.26
C ILE A 389 -2.95 -2.44 -16.32
N GLY A 390 -2.48 -1.27 -15.89
CA GLY A 390 -1.80 -0.30 -16.76
C GLY A 390 -0.31 -0.62 -16.99
N ASP A 391 0.34 -1.35 -16.09
CA ASP A 391 1.76 -1.71 -16.21
C ASP A 391 2.05 -3.20 -15.93
N PRO A 392 2.05 -4.05 -16.97
CA PRO A 392 2.28 -5.49 -16.84
C PRO A 392 3.76 -5.88 -16.83
N ARG A 393 4.69 -4.91 -16.82
CA ARG A 393 6.14 -5.18 -16.94
C ARG A 393 6.65 -6.10 -15.83
N SER A 394 7.67 -6.87 -16.16
CA SER A 394 8.34 -7.75 -15.21
C SER A 394 9.08 -6.97 -14.13
N LEU A 395 9.31 -7.62 -12.99
CA LEU A 395 10.12 -7.09 -11.90
C LEU A 395 11.54 -6.73 -12.38
N ASP A 396 12.14 -7.50 -13.28
CA ASP A 396 13.46 -7.22 -13.84
C ASP A 396 13.49 -5.89 -14.63
N GLU A 397 12.50 -5.68 -15.50
CA GLU A 397 12.38 -4.43 -16.27
C GLU A 397 12.16 -3.22 -15.37
N VAL A 398 11.28 -3.35 -14.37
CA VAL A 398 11.00 -2.28 -13.41
C VAL A 398 12.25 -1.96 -12.58
N ILE A 399 12.98 -2.98 -12.11
CA ILE A 399 14.22 -2.78 -11.34
C ILE A 399 15.30 -2.11 -12.19
N ARG A 400 15.44 -2.50 -13.45
CA ARG A 400 16.39 -1.86 -14.37
C ARG A 400 16.10 -0.38 -14.53
N GLU A 401 14.83 -0.03 -14.79
CA GLU A 401 14.39 1.37 -14.91
C GLU A 401 14.67 2.16 -13.63
N LEU A 402 14.33 1.60 -12.46
CA LEU A 402 14.61 2.23 -11.17
C LEU A 402 16.12 2.47 -10.96
N ALA A 403 16.96 1.49 -11.32
CA ALA A 403 18.40 1.60 -11.18
C ALA A 403 19.00 2.64 -12.14
N GLU A 404 18.49 2.73 -13.37
CA GLU A 404 18.89 3.75 -14.35
C GLU A 404 18.49 5.17 -13.92
N MET A 405 17.38 5.30 -13.20
CA MET A 405 16.96 6.55 -12.55
C MET A 405 17.75 6.86 -11.26
N GLY A 406 18.62 5.97 -10.80
CA GLY A 406 19.44 6.15 -9.60
C GLY A 406 18.75 5.82 -8.28
N PHE A 407 17.63 5.09 -8.30
CA PHE A 407 16.97 4.56 -7.11
C PHE A 407 17.51 3.17 -6.78
N ILE A 408 17.60 2.85 -5.48
CA ILE A 408 17.89 1.50 -5.02
C ILE A 408 16.59 0.75 -4.74
N THR A 409 16.41 -0.40 -5.39
CA THR A 409 15.30 -1.31 -5.08
C THR A 409 15.59 -2.06 -3.78
N SER A 410 14.58 -2.21 -2.92
CA SER A 410 14.72 -2.93 -1.66
C SER A 410 13.63 -3.96 -1.45
N PHE A 411 14.06 -5.14 -0.99
CA PHE A 411 13.18 -6.21 -0.55
C PHE A 411 13.19 -6.36 0.98
N CYS A 412 13.63 -5.32 1.69
CA CYS A 412 13.83 -5.35 3.13
C CYS A 412 12.54 -5.62 3.89
N THR A 413 12.66 -6.49 4.90
CA THR A 413 11.64 -6.86 5.88
C THR A 413 12.18 -6.81 7.32
N ALA A 414 13.37 -6.22 7.51
CA ALA A 414 14.09 -6.21 8.78
C ALA A 414 13.32 -5.47 9.88
N GLY A 415 12.69 -4.32 9.58
CA GLY A 415 11.91 -3.57 10.57
C GLY A 415 10.86 -4.45 11.26
N TYR A 416 10.09 -5.18 10.46
CA TYR A 416 9.09 -6.14 10.94
C TYR A 416 9.71 -7.23 11.85
N ARG A 417 10.83 -7.81 11.44
CA ARG A 417 11.45 -8.96 12.14
C ARG A 417 12.27 -8.58 13.37
N CYS A 418 12.76 -7.35 13.42
CA CYS A 418 13.46 -6.80 14.57
C CYS A 418 12.51 -6.19 15.61
N GLY A 419 11.19 -6.33 15.43
CA GLY A 419 10.18 -5.70 16.30
C GLY A 419 10.22 -4.16 16.23
N ARG A 420 10.67 -3.60 15.10
CA ARG A 420 10.51 -2.19 14.74
C ARG A 420 9.20 -2.05 13.96
N THR A 421 8.09 -2.18 14.67
CA THR A 421 6.72 -2.01 14.18
C THR A 421 5.99 -1.01 15.08
N GLY A 422 4.83 -0.49 14.68
CA GLY A 422 4.04 0.42 15.51
C GLY A 422 4.80 1.68 15.98
N ASP A 423 4.76 1.97 17.27
CA ASP A 423 5.36 3.16 17.90
C ASP A 423 6.86 3.29 17.66
N ARG A 424 7.58 2.15 17.70
CA ARG A 424 9.04 2.10 17.54
C ARG A 424 9.48 2.56 16.16
N ILE A 425 8.86 2.05 15.10
CA ILE A 425 9.21 2.46 13.74
C ILE A 425 8.78 3.89 13.47
N MET A 426 7.62 4.31 13.96
CA MET A 426 7.16 5.70 13.80
C MET A 426 8.12 6.69 14.43
N THR A 427 8.66 6.39 15.61
CA THR A 427 9.69 7.22 16.26
C THR A 427 10.98 7.32 15.43
N LEU A 428 11.42 6.20 14.85
CA LEU A 428 12.63 6.18 14.01
C LEU A 428 12.43 6.88 12.67
N LEU A 429 11.22 6.82 12.09
CA LEU A 429 10.84 7.53 10.87
C LEU A 429 10.76 9.05 11.11
N LYS A 430 10.09 9.47 12.19
CA LYS A 430 9.98 10.89 12.58
C LYS A 430 11.37 11.52 12.84
N THR A 431 12.29 10.77 13.42
CA THR A 431 13.67 11.23 13.67
C THR A 431 14.62 11.06 12.46
N GLY A 432 14.18 10.42 11.38
CA GLY A 432 15.01 10.12 10.20
C GLY A 432 16.12 9.08 10.44
N LYS A 433 16.17 8.45 11.62
CA LYS A 433 17.18 7.44 11.97
C LYS A 433 16.93 6.12 11.23
N GLU A 434 15.68 5.80 10.92
CA GLU A 434 15.32 4.58 10.18
C GLU A 434 15.93 4.57 8.78
N ALA A 435 16.12 5.73 8.15
CA ALA A 435 16.69 5.86 6.81
C ALA A 435 18.08 5.17 6.70
N VAL A 436 18.89 5.21 7.75
CA VAL A 436 20.23 4.59 7.76
C VAL A 436 20.12 3.06 7.73
N PHE A 437 19.33 2.47 8.63
CA PHE A 437 19.09 1.02 8.66
C PHE A 437 18.44 0.53 7.37
N CYS A 438 17.48 1.29 6.87
CA CYS A 438 16.81 1.03 5.60
C CYS A 438 17.78 1.01 4.42
N LYS A 439 18.75 1.93 4.37
CA LYS A 439 19.75 1.98 3.30
C LYS A 439 20.75 0.82 3.38
N LEU A 440 21.24 0.48 4.57
CA LEU A 440 22.08 -0.71 4.79
C LEU A 440 21.38 -1.98 4.27
N ASN A 441 20.13 -2.19 4.68
CA ASN A 441 19.35 -3.35 4.28
C ASN A 441 18.91 -3.33 2.81
N ALA A 442 18.75 -2.14 2.21
CA ALA A 442 18.50 -2.01 0.78
C ALA A 442 19.65 -2.59 -0.03
N VAL A 443 20.90 -2.25 0.30
CA VAL A 443 22.09 -2.77 -0.38
C VAL A 443 22.15 -4.30 -0.31
N LEU A 444 21.96 -4.87 0.89
CA LEU A 444 22.00 -6.32 1.08
C LEU A 444 20.90 -7.03 0.28
N THR A 445 19.65 -6.58 0.43
CA THR A 445 18.52 -7.22 -0.27
C THR A 445 18.55 -7.00 -1.78
N PHE A 446 19.10 -5.89 -2.26
CA PHE A 446 19.28 -5.67 -3.69
C PHE A 446 20.34 -6.60 -4.27
N ARG A 447 21.47 -6.76 -3.58
CA ARG A 447 22.52 -7.75 -3.94
C ARG A 447 21.95 -9.16 -4.05
N GLU A 448 21.19 -9.60 -3.05
CA GLU A 448 20.53 -10.92 -3.07
C GLU A 448 19.71 -11.09 -4.35
N TRP A 449 18.90 -10.09 -4.69
CA TRP A 449 18.04 -10.17 -5.87
C TRP A 449 18.84 -10.16 -7.19
N LEU A 450 19.88 -9.31 -7.27
CA LEU A 450 20.76 -9.25 -8.44
C LEU A 450 21.54 -10.55 -8.67
N ASP A 451 21.90 -11.27 -7.61
CA ASP A 451 22.58 -12.56 -7.72
C ASP A 451 21.66 -13.68 -8.21
N ASP A 452 20.40 -13.66 -7.76
CA ASP A 452 19.49 -14.79 -7.95
C ASP A 452 18.59 -14.66 -9.18
N PHE A 453 18.19 -13.44 -9.58
CA PHE A 453 17.07 -13.24 -10.51
C PHE A 453 17.34 -12.25 -11.65
N ALA A 454 18.32 -11.36 -11.54
CA ALA A 454 18.52 -10.29 -12.53
C ALA A 454 19.00 -10.81 -13.89
N SER A 455 18.53 -10.16 -14.96
CA SER A 455 19.18 -10.21 -16.27
C SER A 455 20.55 -9.53 -16.22
N GLU A 456 21.40 -9.77 -17.23
CA GLU A 456 22.75 -9.17 -17.27
C GLU A 456 22.70 -7.64 -17.42
N GLU A 457 21.72 -7.12 -18.16
CA GLU A 457 21.49 -5.69 -18.32
C GLU A 457 21.07 -5.05 -16.99
N THR A 458 20.13 -5.68 -16.27
CA THR A 458 19.67 -5.23 -14.96
C THR A 458 20.77 -5.31 -13.92
N LYS A 459 21.58 -6.37 -13.95
CA LYS A 459 22.76 -6.52 -13.10
C LYS A 459 23.75 -5.39 -13.34
N LYS A 460 24.08 -5.07 -14.59
CA LYS A 460 24.98 -3.95 -14.92
C LYS A 460 24.46 -2.61 -14.39
N ALA A 461 23.16 -2.35 -14.49
CA ALA A 461 22.55 -1.14 -13.93
C ALA A 461 22.60 -1.14 -12.40
N GLY A 462 22.23 -2.26 -11.77
CA GLY A 462 22.20 -2.43 -10.33
C GLY A 462 23.56 -2.32 -9.65
N GLU A 463 24.63 -2.85 -10.26
CA GLU A 463 26.00 -2.72 -9.72
C GLU A 463 26.44 -1.25 -9.61
N ARG A 464 26.08 -0.41 -10.59
CA ARG A 464 26.38 1.03 -10.53
C ARG A 464 25.70 1.71 -9.34
N VAL A 465 24.44 1.34 -9.07
CA VAL A 465 23.70 1.86 -7.91
C VAL A 465 24.33 1.35 -6.63
N ILE A 466 24.59 0.05 -6.49
CA ILE A 466 25.22 -0.52 -5.29
C ILE A 466 26.56 0.16 -4.97
N GLN A 467 27.42 0.37 -5.98
CA GLN A 467 28.70 1.01 -5.77
C GLN A 467 28.53 2.43 -5.20
N LYS A 468 27.63 3.22 -5.79
CA LYS A 468 27.30 4.56 -5.29
C LYS A 468 26.77 4.51 -3.85
N GLU A 469 25.84 3.59 -3.54
CA GLU A 469 25.28 3.45 -2.19
C GLU A 469 26.36 3.07 -1.16
N LEU A 470 27.28 2.18 -1.52
CA LEU A 470 28.39 1.78 -0.65
C LEU A 470 29.37 2.93 -0.37
N GLU A 471 29.65 3.77 -1.37
CA GLU A 471 30.48 4.97 -1.19
C GLU A 471 29.82 5.99 -0.26
N GLU A 472 28.52 6.25 -0.46
CA GLU A 472 27.74 7.14 0.41
C GLU A 472 27.67 6.61 1.84
N LEU A 473 27.44 5.30 2.02
CA LEU A 473 27.39 4.67 3.34
C LEU A 473 28.75 4.73 4.05
N LYS A 474 29.86 4.53 3.33
CA LYS A 474 31.22 4.64 3.88
C LYS A 474 31.48 6.01 4.50
N ALA A 475 30.94 7.07 3.91
CA ALA A 475 31.07 8.43 4.40
C ALA A 475 30.09 8.78 5.53
N ARG A 476 28.92 8.12 5.58
CA ARG A 476 27.81 8.49 6.46
C ARG A 476 27.70 7.68 7.75
N VAL A 477 28.13 6.41 7.77
CA VAL A 477 27.97 5.52 8.93
C VAL A 477 29.28 5.27 9.69
N PRO A 478 29.24 4.89 10.98
CA PRO A 478 30.45 4.54 11.71
C PRO A 478 31.22 3.39 11.05
N HIS A 479 32.56 3.44 11.08
CA HIS A 479 33.43 2.45 10.42
C HIS A 479 33.13 0.99 10.83
N LYS A 480 32.76 0.76 12.10
CA LYS A 480 32.34 -0.57 12.59
C LYS A 480 31.09 -1.09 11.88
N VAL A 481 30.10 -0.22 11.65
CA VAL A 481 28.85 -0.57 10.95
C VAL A 481 29.12 -0.82 9.47
N TYR A 482 29.94 0.02 8.84
CA TYR A 482 30.34 -0.16 7.44
C TYR A 482 31.09 -1.49 7.22
N ASN A 483 32.06 -1.82 8.08
CA ASN A 483 32.77 -3.10 7.99
C ASN A 483 31.82 -4.29 8.12
N LYS A 484 30.83 -4.20 9.00
CA LYS A 484 29.81 -5.25 9.15
C LYS A 484 28.93 -5.37 7.90
N LEU A 485 28.62 -4.25 7.24
CA LEU A 485 27.88 -4.26 5.97
C LEU A 485 28.68 -4.99 4.89
N ILE A 486 29.98 -4.70 4.77
CA ILE A 486 30.85 -5.36 3.79
C ILE A 486 31.00 -6.86 4.09
N GLU A 487 31.08 -7.25 5.36
CA GLU A 487 31.06 -8.66 5.77
C GLU A 487 29.77 -9.35 5.31
N TYR A 488 28.60 -8.79 5.63
CA TYR A 488 27.30 -9.34 5.20
C TYR A 488 27.16 -9.36 3.68
N TYR A 489 27.60 -8.31 2.99
CA TYR A 489 27.59 -8.22 1.53
C TYR A 489 28.43 -9.33 0.90
N GLY A 490 29.62 -9.60 1.44
CA GLY A 490 30.48 -10.70 0.99
C GLY A 490 29.86 -12.08 1.23
N ARG A 491 29.24 -12.30 2.38
CA ARG A 491 28.52 -13.55 2.71
C ARG A 491 27.33 -13.78 1.77
N ILE A 492 26.60 -12.73 1.39
CA ILE A 492 25.51 -12.81 0.42
C ILE A 492 26.01 -13.25 -0.95
N LYS A 493 27.11 -12.66 -1.43
CA LYS A 493 27.74 -13.07 -2.70
C LYS A 493 28.19 -14.54 -2.69
N ASN A 494 28.49 -15.08 -1.51
CA ASN A 494 28.87 -16.49 -1.30
C ASN A 494 27.66 -17.42 -1.05
N GLY A 495 26.43 -16.91 -1.18
CA GLY A 495 25.21 -17.70 -1.17
C GLY A 495 24.41 -17.68 0.14
N GLU A 496 24.90 -16.98 1.17
CA GLU A 496 24.08 -16.73 2.35
C GLU A 496 22.94 -15.77 2.01
N ARG A 497 21.79 -15.91 2.66
CA ARG A 497 20.60 -15.09 2.41
C ARG A 497 19.98 -14.66 3.71
N ASP A 498 19.23 -13.57 3.64
CA ASP A 498 18.43 -13.00 4.72
C ASP A 498 19.28 -12.39 5.85
N LEU A 499 20.36 -11.70 5.47
CA LEU A 499 21.17 -10.91 6.41
C LEU A 499 20.63 -9.48 6.49
N TYR A 500 20.51 -8.95 7.71
CA TYR A 500 19.95 -7.63 7.96
C TYR A 500 20.49 -6.96 9.23
N PHE A 501 20.26 -5.64 9.31
CA PHE A 501 20.54 -4.72 10.41
C PHE A 501 19.26 -4.25 11.13
#